data_AF-A0A9D4KHB6-F1
#
_entry.id   AF-A0A9D4KHB6-F1
#
_cell.length_a   1.000
_cell.length_b   1.000
_cell.length_c   1.000
_cell.angle_alpha   90.00
_cell.angle_beta   90.00
_cell.angle_gamma   90.00
#
_symmetry.space_group_name_H-M   'P 1'
#
loop_
_entity.id
_entity.type
_entity.pdbx_description
1 polymer ?
#
loop_
_entity_poly.entity_id
_entity_poly.type
_entity_poly.pdbx_seq_one_letter_code
_entity_poly.pdbx_strand_id
1 'polypeptide(L)'
;MKVQVGDVVVNAVVDSAAEVSIISDRVYQAIKRPPPKLRDVKLLTAGRKLSMQGSVVGPVKLKIGNCWYKEPLYVAPIVTYMLLGFDILVNR
;
A
#
# COMPACT_ATOMS: atom_id res chain seq x y z
N MET A 1 1.38 -5.63 11.96
CA MET A 1 0.51 -4.58 12.55
C MET A 1 -0.85 -4.59 11.88
N LYS A 2 -1.96 -4.33 12.58
CA LYS A 2 -3.29 -4.23 11.96
C LYS A 2 -3.49 -2.84 11.35
N VAL A 3 -3.90 -2.81 10.09
CA VAL A 3 -4.24 -1.58 9.35
C VAL A 3 -5.58 -1.77 8.67
N GLN A 4 -6.44 -0.76 8.72
CA GLN A 4 -7.65 -0.72 7.91
C GLN A 4 -7.37 0.02 6.60
N VAL A 5 -7.66 -0.61 5.46
CA VAL A 5 -7.54 -0.07 4.11
C VAL A 5 -8.93 -0.03 3.50
N GLY A 6 -9.54 1.15 3.41
CA GLY A 6 -10.96 1.27 3.08
C GLY A 6 -11.83 0.56 4.12
N ASP A 7 -12.52 -0.49 3.69
CA ASP A 7 -13.35 -1.39 4.51
C ASP A 7 -12.66 -2.72 4.86
N VAL A 8 -11.43 -2.94 4.40
CA VAL A 8 -10.68 -4.19 4.62
C VAL A 8 -9.67 -4.02 5.75
N VAL A 9 -9.60 -4.98 6.69
CA VAL A 9 -8.58 -4.99 7.75
C VAL A 9 -7.50 -6.01 7.42
N VAL A 10 -6.25 -5.57 7.36
CA VAL A 10 -5.10 -6.39 6.95
C VAL A 10 -4.00 -6.42 8.00
N ASN A 11 -3.17 -7.46 7.96
CA ASN A 11 -1.88 -7.48 8.65
C ASN A 11 -0.84 -6.83 7.74
N ALA A 12 -0.42 -5.62 8.09
CA ALA A 12 0.70 -4.94 7.45
C ALA A 12 2.04 -5.35 8.06
N VAL A 13 3.05 -5.46 7.21
CA VAL A 13 4.46 -5.59 7.58
C VAL A 13 5.09 -4.20 7.52
N VAL A 14 5.81 -3.82 8.56
CA VAL A 14 6.57 -2.55 8.60
C VAL A 14 7.90 -2.78 7.92
N ASP A 15 8.21 -1.98 6.91
CA ASP A 15 9.45 -2.06 6.14
C ASP A 15 10.05 -0.65 5.98
N SER A 16 11.00 -0.31 6.86
CA SER A 16 11.65 0.99 6.84
C SER A 16 12.61 1.18 5.65
N ALA A 17 12.94 0.11 4.91
CA ALA A 17 13.75 0.20 3.70
C ALA A 17 12.90 0.45 2.45
N ALA A 18 11.57 0.29 2.54
CA ALA A 18 10.65 0.65 1.47
C ALA A 18 10.36 2.15 1.52
N GLU A 19 10.58 2.86 0.41
CA GLU A 19 10.26 4.29 0.32
C GLU A 19 8.75 4.55 0.31
N VAL A 20 7.96 3.59 -0.18
CA VAL A 20 6.52 3.72 -0.40
C VAL A 20 5.72 2.58 0.23
N SER A 21 4.49 2.88 0.63
CA SER A 21 3.56 1.91 1.17
C SER A 21 2.77 1.24 0.06
N ILE A 22 2.72 -0.10 0.10
CA ILE A 22 2.16 -0.95 -0.96
C ILE A 22 1.08 -1.85 -0.36
N ILE A 23 -0.08 -1.93 -0.98
CA ILE A 23 -1.07 -2.99 -0.75
C ILE A 23 -1.01 -4.02 -1.88
N SER A 24 -1.32 -5.27 -1.56
CA SER A 24 -1.46 -6.29 -2.60
C SER A 24 -2.66 -6.01 -3.52
N ASP A 25 -2.58 -6.47 -4.76
CA ASP A 25 -3.71 -6.53 -5.69
C ASP A 25 -4.94 -7.23 -5.10
N ARG A 26 -4.74 -8.30 -4.32
CA ARG A 26 -5.79 -9.02 -3.60
C ARG A 26 -6.53 -8.13 -2.60
N VAL A 27 -5.78 -7.34 -1.83
CA VAL A 27 -6.38 -6.38 -0.89
C VAL A 27 -7.15 -5.32 -1.64
N TYR A 28 -6.57 -4.78 -2.71
CA TYR A 28 -7.24 -3.77 -3.54
C TYR A 28 -8.56 -4.30 -4.14
N GLN A 29 -8.58 -5.53 -4.65
CA GLN A 29 -9.78 -6.19 -5.18
C GLN A 29 -10.83 -6.51 -4.10
N ALA A 30 -10.41 -6.69 -2.86
CA ALA A 30 -11.32 -6.97 -1.74
C ALA A 30 -12.04 -5.72 -1.20
N ILE A 31 -11.58 -4.51 -1.55
CA ILE A 31 -12.24 -3.26 -1.16
C ILE A 31 -13.58 -3.16 -1.88
N LYS A 32 -14.69 -2.98 -1.14
CA LYS A 32 -16.04 -2.96 -1.74
C LYS A 32 -16.22 -1.87 -2.79
N ARG A 33 -15.54 -0.74 -2.61
CA ARG A 33 -15.48 0.39 -3.56
C ARG A 33 -14.03 0.79 -3.76
N PRO A 34 -13.30 0.12 -4.66
CA PRO A 34 -11.87 0.36 -4.81
C PRO A 34 -11.63 1.80 -5.29
N PRO A 35 -10.64 2.52 -4.71
CA PRO A 35 -10.25 3.85 -5.17
C PRO A 35 -9.79 3.82 -6.65
N PRO A 36 -9.98 4.90 -7.42
CA PRO A 36 -9.60 4.91 -8.82
C PRO A 36 -8.09 4.78 -9.00
N LYS A 37 -7.68 4.17 -10.12
CA LYS A 37 -6.30 4.13 -10.56
C LYS A 37 -5.89 5.52 -11.06
N LEU A 38 -4.82 6.07 -10.51
CA LEU A 38 -4.27 7.37 -10.88
C LEU A 38 -3.22 7.24 -11.98
N ARG A 39 -2.32 6.26 -11.89
CA ARG A 39 -1.29 5.97 -12.90
C ARG A 39 -0.69 4.58 -12.73
N ASP A 40 -0.17 4.01 -13.81
CA ASP A 40 0.67 2.81 -13.77
C ASP A 40 2.11 3.20 -13.42
N VAL A 41 2.81 2.33 -12.69
CA VAL A 41 4.19 2.55 -12.25
C VAL A 41 5.01 1.28 -12.31
N LYS A 42 6.34 1.44 -12.38
CA LYS A 42 7.31 0.36 -12.25
C LYS A 42 8.03 0.51 -10.92
N LEU A 43 7.81 -0.41 -10.01
CA LEU A 43 8.45 -0.45 -8.70
C LEU A 43 9.78 -1.19 -8.79
N LEU A 44 10.81 -0.63 -8.15
CA LEU A 44 12.10 -1.29 -8.00
C LEU A 44 12.06 -2.09 -6.69
N THR A 45 12.41 -3.37 -6.75
CA THR A 45 12.38 -4.25 -5.56
C THR A 45 13.79 -4.49 -5.03
N ALA A 46 13.90 -4.94 -3.78
CA ALA A 46 15.16 -5.43 -3.25
C ALA A 46 15.70 -6.59 -4.12
N GLY A 47 16.99 -6.54 -4.47
CA GLY A 47 17.64 -7.52 -5.36
C GLY A 47 18.03 -6.94 -6.73
N ARG A 48 19.07 -7.52 -7.35
CA ARG A 48 19.71 -6.96 -8.56
C ARG A 48 18.71 -6.81 -9.72
N LYS A 49 18.29 -5.57 -10.01
CA LYS A 49 17.45 -5.17 -11.17
C LYS A 49 16.08 -5.85 -11.27
N LEU A 50 15.54 -6.33 -10.16
CA LEU A 50 14.16 -6.81 -10.14
C LEU A 50 13.20 -5.62 -10.11
N SER A 51 12.18 -5.70 -10.94
CA SER A 51 11.15 -4.67 -11.04
C SER A 51 9.78 -5.30 -11.11
N MET A 52 8.80 -4.64 -10.52
CA MET A 52 7.43 -5.09 -10.45
C MET A 52 6.51 -4.03 -11.06
N GLN A 53 5.56 -4.46 -11.89
CA GLN A 53 4.52 -3.56 -12.37
C GLN A 53 3.49 -3.35 -11.25
N GLY A 54 3.10 -2.10 -11.07
CA GLY A 54 2.08 -1.72 -10.11
C GLY A 54 1.30 -0.50 -10.59
N SER A 55 0.48 0.02 -9.71
CA SER A 55 -0.27 1.25 -9.96
C SER A 55 -0.37 2.08 -8.70
N VAL A 56 -0.54 3.38 -8.86
CA VAL A 56 -0.93 4.28 -7.77
C VAL A 56 -2.44 4.42 -7.82
N VAL A 57 -3.10 4.22 -6.68
CA VAL A 57 -4.54 4.36 -6.52
C VAL A 57 -4.84 5.37 -5.42
N GLY A 58 -5.94 6.09 -5.53
CA GLY A 58 -6.31 6.98 -4.44
C GLY A 58 -7.42 7.98 -4.76
N PRO A 59 -7.83 8.76 -3.75
CA PRO A 59 -7.34 8.71 -2.37
C PRO A 59 -7.82 7.45 -1.61
N VAL A 60 -6.94 6.82 -0.82
CA VAL A 60 -7.27 5.65 0.00
C VAL A 60 -7.41 6.06 1.46
N LYS A 61 -8.52 5.67 2.09
CA LYS A 61 -8.71 5.88 3.53
C LYS A 61 -7.99 4.79 4.31
N LEU A 62 -7.08 5.17 5.19
CA LEU A 62 -6.31 4.27 6.04
C LEU A 62 -6.60 4.52 7.51
N LYS A 63 -6.69 3.46 8.31
CA LYS A 63 -6.65 3.55 9.79
C LYS A 63 -5.45 2.78 10.31
N ILE A 64 -4.57 3.47 11.02
CA ILE A 64 -3.40 2.87 11.67
C ILE A 64 -3.48 3.24 13.15
N GLY A 65 -3.67 2.24 14.01
CA GLY A 65 -4.02 2.47 15.41
C GLY A 65 -5.30 3.32 15.52
N ASN A 66 -5.19 4.48 16.18
CA ASN A 66 -6.29 5.42 16.38
C ASN A 66 -6.33 6.56 15.35
N CYS A 67 -5.33 6.64 14.45
CA CYS A 67 -5.19 7.70 13.47
C CYS A 67 -5.82 7.30 12.12
N TRP A 68 -6.41 8.30 11.45
CA TRP A 68 -6.96 8.15 10.11
C TRP A 68 -6.14 8.98 9.13
N TYR A 69 -5.81 8.37 7.99
CA TYR A 69 -5.06 8.98 6.89
C TYR A 69 -5.86 8.88 5.60
N LYS A 70 -5.59 9.79 4.66
CA LYS A 70 -6.21 9.79 3.33
C LYS A 70 -5.17 10.13 2.29
N GLU A 71 -4.49 9.11 1.80
CA GLU A 71 -3.31 9.24 0.94
C GLU A 71 -3.45 8.35 -0.31
N PRO A 72 -2.74 8.67 -1.41
CA PRO A 72 -2.51 7.70 -2.48
C PRO A 72 -1.72 6.48 -1.95
N LEU A 73 -1.99 5.30 -2.49
CA LEU A 73 -1.24 4.08 -2.18
C LEU A 73 -0.79 3.37 -3.45
N TYR A 74 0.27 2.60 -3.31
CA TYR A 74 0.73 1.72 -4.38
C TYR A 74 0.02 0.36 -4.28
N VAL A 75 -0.37 -0.18 -5.43
CA VAL A 75 -0.92 -1.53 -5.59
C VAL A 75 0.03 -2.34 -6.45
N ALA A 76 0.46 -3.50 -5.97
CA ALA A 76 1.36 -4.38 -6.70
C ALA A 76 1.12 -5.85 -6.33
N PRO A 77 1.53 -6.81 -7.19
CA PRO A 77 1.39 -8.25 -6.91
C PRO A 77 2.44 -8.73 -5.88
N ILE A 78 2.27 -8.34 -4.62
CA ILE A 78 3.09 -8.75 -3.49
C ILE A 78 2.44 -9.91 -2.72
N VAL A 79 3.27 -10.75 -2.09
CA VAL A 79 2.80 -11.93 -1.32
C VAL A 79 2.14 -11.52 -0.01
N THR A 80 2.65 -10.47 0.64
CA THR A 80 2.08 -9.92 1.86
C THR A 80 0.87 -9.05 1.55
N TYR A 81 -0.04 -8.89 2.51
CA TYR A 81 -1.24 -8.06 2.27
C TYR A 81 -0.92 -6.57 2.11
N MET A 82 0.02 -6.07 2.93
CA MET A 82 0.46 -4.68 2.92
C MET A 82 1.88 -4.55 3.44
N LEU A 83 2.68 -3.70 2.79
CA LEU A 83 3.96 -3.18 3.26
C LEU A 83 3.77 -1.70 3.60
N LEU A 84 4.19 -1.32 4.81
CA LEU A 84 4.24 0.07 5.24
C LEU A 84 5.66 0.60 5.08
N GLY A 85 5.81 1.53 4.15
CA GLY A 85 7.06 2.20 3.85
C GLY A 85 7.21 3.53 4.57
N PHE A 86 8.32 4.19 4.29
CA PHE A 86 8.74 5.44 4.90
C PHE A 86 7.74 6.58 4.70
N ASP A 87 7.05 6.61 3.55
CA ASP A 87 5.99 7.56 3.21
C ASP A 87 4.87 7.67 4.25
N ILE A 88 4.59 6.58 4.98
CA ILE A 88 3.62 6.55 6.09
C ILE A 88 4.33 6.53 7.44
N LEU A 89 5.48 5.86 7.56
CA LEU A 89 6.15 5.70 8.85
C LEU A 89 6.73 7.00 9.42
N VAL A 90 7.13 7.95 8.56
CA VAL A 90 7.82 9.18 8.99
C VAL A 90 7.00 10.44 8.72
N ASN A 91 5.95 10.36 7.90
CA ASN A 91 5.03 11.46 7.73
C ASN A 91 3.84 11.35 8.71
N ARG A 92 3.92 12.19 9.75
CA ARG A 92 2.86 12.70 10.64
C ARG A 92 2.44 11.83 11.82
#